data_AF-A0A9E2KAY2-F1
#
_entry.id   AF-A0A9E2KAY2-F1
#
_cell.length_a   1.000
_cell.length_b   1.000
_cell.length_c   1.000
_cell.angle_alpha   90.00
_cell.angle_beta   90.00
_cell.angle_gamma   90.00
#
_symmetry.space_group_name_H-M   'P 1'
#
loop_
_entity.id
_entity.type
_entity.pdbx_description
1 polymer ?
#
loop_
_entity_poly.entity_id
_entity_poly.type
_entity_poly.pdbx_seq_one_letter_code
_entity_poly.pdbx_strand_id
1 'polypeptide(L)'
;YFSEFQISINQLLLRKQLEKGEFIGALRQVDEMDLSAENLTERLNKIKHEVSRSIVSEDTYARYKRLIEDINLRLTRENEEFEELQEFVRLTKDSLKYQLDNEKDKKAYELILKIDNRLEEVHHEHSKLLQESIVLRTHVLEAAQQALYYIGIDSFNFQQEVVDTLTGQPLPLYTSKTFMEPFLGVERVKVWNPLTVFQKQRLERPDAEEKGRAFVEGATKEELSKGRSRFSQYFKETINGILPLFETKSIQTLEEICTYLQATTPHLLEERLFYDMWMILHQKSPVDLTVLEEDSVLYGIKEALGGITNQIKVVEYEGMVQKVPRFEIKNMLVDLTILQKEGETNEL
;
A
#
# COMPACT_ATOMS: atom_id res chain seq x y z
N TYR A 1 -26.46 4.40 -7.58
CA TYR A 1 -26.92 3.84 -8.87
C TYR A 1 -27.57 4.87 -9.80
N PHE A 2 -28.83 5.31 -9.71
CA PHE A 2 -29.38 6.24 -10.74
C PHE A 2 -28.89 7.71 -10.67
N SER A 3 -28.35 8.15 -9.52
CA SER A 3 -27.76 9.49 -9.38
C SER A 3 -26.25 9.54 -9.74
N GLU A 4 -25.62 8.41 -10.05
CA GLU A 4 -24.19 8.32 -10.42
C GLU A 4 -23.86 8.94 -11.75
N PHE A 5 -24.84 9.02 -12.65
CA PHE A 5 -24.61 9.40 -14.03
C PHE A 5 -24.93 10.87 -14.31
N GLN A 6 -25.54 11.63 -13.38
CA GLN A 6 -26.08 12.94 -13.73
C GLN A 6 -25.00 14.00 -13.99
N ILE A 7 -23.95 14.09 -13.18
CA ILE A 7 -22.90 15.12 -13.35
C ILE A 7 -22.00 14.81 -14.54
N SER A 8 -21.51 13.57 -14.66
CA SER A 8 -20.67 13.15 -15.79
C SER A 8 -21.41 13.21 -17.14
N ILE A 9 -22.72 12.89 -17.19
CA ILE A 9 -23.53 13.10 -18.41
C ILE A 9 -23.67 14.59 -18.74
N ASN A 10 -23.85 15.44 -17.73
CA ASN A 10 -23.99 16.88 -17.92
C ASN A 10 -22.69 17.50 -18.46
N GLN A 11 -21.53 17.07 -17.97
CA GLN A 11 -20.21 17.50 -18.48
C GLN A 11 -19.99 17.07 -19.93
N LEU A 12 -20.34 15.83 -20.29
CA LEU A 12 -20.31 15.34 -21.67
C LEU A 12 -21.26 16.11 -22.59
N LEU A 13 -22.47 16.42 -22.11
CA LEU A 13 -23.45 17.19 -22.88
C LEU A 13 -22.97 18.63 -23.09
N LEU A 14 -22.39 19.26 -22.07
CA LEU A 14 -21.80 20.59 -22.15
C LEU A 14 -20.75 20.65 -23.25
N ARG A 15 -19.80 19.71 -23.23
CA ARG A 15 -18.74 19.61 -24.24
C ARG A 15 -19.32 19.53 -25.66
N LYS A 16 -20.28 18.63 -25.88
CA LYS A 16 -20.93 18.44 -27.17
C LYS A 16 -21.74 19.65 -27.64
N GLN A 17 -22.38 20.38 -26.73
CA GLN A 17 -23.12 21.60 -27.05
C GLN A 17 -22.19 22.75 -27.42
N LEU A 18 -21.07 22.90 -26.71
CA LEU A 18 -20.03 23.88 -27.02
C LEU A 18 -19.35 23.59 -28.37
N GLU A 19 -19.05 22.33 -28.69
CA GLU A 19 -18.53 21.93 -30.00
C GLU A 19 -19.48 22.28 -31.16
N LYS A 20 -20.79 22.25 -30.91
CA LYS A 20 -21.82 22.60 -31.90
C LYS A 20 -22.13 24.10 -31.96
N GLY A 21 -21.59 24.90 -31.05
CA GLY A 21 -21.91 26.33 -30.92
C GLY A 21 -23.28 26.62 -30.30
N GLU A 22 -23.89 25.66 -29.59
CA GLU A 22 -25.18 25.81 -28.90
C GLU A 22 -25.00 26.40 -27.49
N PHE A 23 -24.55 27.64 -27.39
CA PHE A 23 -24.15 28.27 -26.11
C PHE A 23 -25.29 28.44 -25.10
N ILE A 24 -26.53 28.64 -25.54
CA ILE A 24 -27.70 28.74 -24.64
C ILE A 24 -27.98 27.38 -23.96
N GLY A 25 -27.83 26.28 -24.71
CA GLY A 25 -27.97 24.93 -24.16
C GLY A 25 -26.86 24.63 -23.16
N ALA A 26 -25.63 25.00 -23.50
CA ALA A 26 -24.48 24.83 -22.63
C ALA A 26 -24.64 25.60 -21.31
N LEU A 27 -25.11 26.86 -21.34
CA LEU A 27 -25.34 27.63 -20.12
C LEU A 27 -26.35 26.94 -19.19
N ARG A 28 -27.47 26.45 -19.73
CA ARG A 28 -28.45 25.69 -18.94
C ARG A 28 -27.85 24.44 -18.33
N GLN A 29 -26.92 23.80 -19.05
CA GLN A 29 -26.25 22.60 -18.56
C GLN A 29 -25.33 22.89 -17.37
N VAL A 30 -24.64 24.04 -17.37
CA VAL A 30 -23.86 24.50 -16.21
C VAL A 30 -24.77 24.77 -15.01
N ASP A 31 -25.93 25.40 -15.22
CA ASP A 31 -26.89 25.65 -14.13
C ASP A 31 -27.46 24.33 -13.55
N GLU A 32 -27.69 23.31 -14.37
CA GLU A 32 -28.07 21.97 -13.88
C GLU A 32 -26.94 21.30 -13.08
N MET A 33 -25.67 21.54 -13.45
CA MET A 33 -24.53 21.07 -12.68
C MET A 33 -24.43 21.75 -11.31
N ASP A 34 -24.71 23.05 -11.25
CA ASP A 34 -24.74 23.79 -9.97
C ASP A 34 -25.79 23.20 -9.00
N LEU A 35 -27.03 23.02 -9.46
CA LEU A 35 -28.10 22.40 -8.67
C LEU A 35 -27.74 20.99 -8.19
N SER A 36 -26.99 20.23 -9.01
CA SER A 36 -26.54 18.90 -8.63
C SER A 36 -25.45 18.92 -7.55
N ALA A 37 -24.56 19.92 -7.57
CA ALA A 37 -23.56 20.14 -6.54
C ALA A 37 -24.20 20.55 -5.20
N GLU A 38 -25.21 21.42 -5.22
CA GLU A 38 -25.99 21.77 -4.02
C GLU A 38 -26.65 20.53 -3.38
N ASN A 39 -27.25 19.66 -4.19
CA ASN A 39 -27.87 18.43 -3.69
C ASN A 39 -26.83 17.46 -3.08
N LEU A 40 -25.66 17.34 -3.70
CA LEU A 40 -24.54 16.59 -3.12
C LEU A 40 -24.09 17.16 -1.77
N THR A 41 -24.04 18.49 -1.65
CA THR A 41 -23.73 19.20 -0.41
C THR A 41 -24.71 18.84 0.71
N GLU A 42 -26.01 18.93 0.44
CA GLU A 42 -27.04 18.54 1.42
C GLU A 42 -26.91 17.08 1.85
N ARG A 43 -26.62 16.19 0.89
CA ARG A 43 -26.45 14.77 1.15
C ARG A 43 -25.21 14.47 1.99
N LEU A 44 -24.08 15.11 1.69
CA LEU A 44 -22.85 15.03 2.48
C LEU A 44 -23.09 15.49 3.92
N ASN A 45 -23.82 16.59 4.10
CA ASN A 45 -24.17 17.09 5.44
C ASN A 45 -25.08 16.11 6.22
N LYS A 46 -26.06 15.49 5.55
CA LYS A 46 -26.89 14.43 6.18
C LYS A 46 -26.03 13.25 6.62
N ILE A 47 -25.15 12.75 5.75
CA ILE A 47 -24.24 11.64 6.07
C ILE A 47 -23.33 12.02 7.23
N LYS A 48 -22.75 13.22 7.23
CA LYS A 48 -21.93 13.72 8.34
C LYS A 48 -22.66 13.66 9.68
N HIS A 49 -23.90 14.15 9.73
CA HIS A 49 -24.71 14.10 10.94
C HIS A 49 -25.06 12.67 11.36
N GLU A 50 -25.39 11.79 10.41
CA GLU A 50 -25.67 10.39 10.69
C GLU A 50 -24.43 9.67 11.25
N VAL A 51 -23.27 9.84 10.63
CA VAL A 51 -22.00 9.26 11.09
C VAL A 51 -21.67 9.73 12.51
N SER A 52 -21.83 11.01 12.81
CA SER A 52 -21.59 11.52 14.17
C SER A 52 -22.58 11.01 15.23
N ARG A 53 -23.80 10.59 14.85
CA ARG A 53 -24.88 10.22 15.80
C ARG A 53 -25.15 8.72 15.89
N SER A 54 -24.92 7.98 14.82
CA SER A 54 -25.47 6.65 14.57
C SER A 54 -24.46 5.51 14.70
N ILE A 55 -23.18 5.80 14.91
CA ILE A 55 -22.16 4.75 14.92
C ILE A 55 -22.21 4.04 16.28
N VAL A 56 -23.10 3.05 16.33
CA VAL A 56 -23.32 2.15 17.47
C VAL A 56 -22.72 0.77 17.20
N SER A 57 -22.49 0.41 15.93
CA SER A 57 -21.92 -0.88 15.55
C SER A 57 -20.87 -0.80 14.44
N GLU A 58 -19.97 -1.78 14.43
CA GLU A 58 -18.95 -1.95 13.40
C GLU A 58 -19.56 -2.12 11.99
N ASP A 59 -20.70 -2.81 11.88
CA ASP A 59 -21.42 -2.97 10.61
C ASP A 59 -21.90 -1.62 10.05
N THR A 60 -22.41 -0.74 10.91
CA THR A 60 -22.83 0.61 10.50
C THR A 60 -21.63 1.46 10.08
N TYR A 61 -20.52 1.37 10.82
CA TYR A 61 -19.27 2.03 10.47
C TYR A 61 -18.76 1.59 9.10
N ALA A 62 -18.66 0.28 8.86
CA ALA A 62 -18.20 -0.27 7.59
C ALA A 62 -19.08 0.19 6.41
N ARG A 63 -20.40 0.29 6.60
CA ARG A 63 -21.32 0.80 5.57
C ARG A 63 -21.04 2.26 5.23
N TYR A 64 -20.94 3.13 6.24
CA TYR A 64 -20.68 4.55 6.02
C TYR A 64 -19.28 4.81 5.46
N LYS A 65 -18.27 4.06 5.91
CA LYS A 65 -16.92 4.10 5.36
C LYS A 65 -16.92 3.85 3.86
N ARG A 66 -17.52 2.74 3.40
CA ARG A 66 -17.63 2.42 1.96
C ARG A 66 -18.36 3.52 1.19
N LEU A 67 -19.43 4.07 1.77
CA LEU A 67 -20.20 5.13 1.14
C LEU A 67 -19.37 6.42 0.97
N ILE A 68 -18.63 6.83 1.99
CA ILE A 68 -17.76 8.02 1.95
C ILE A 68 -16.56 7.82 1.02
N GLU A 69 -15.99 6.61 0.99
CA GLU A 69 -14.91 6.27 0.05
C GLU A 69 -15.38 6.34 -1.41
N ASP A 70 -16.58 5.84 -1.72
CA ASP A 70 -17.17 5.94 -3.06
C ASP A 70 -17.45 7.39 -3.47
N ILE A 71 -17.98 8.22 -2.55
CA ILE A 71 -18.19 9.66 -2.80
C ILE A 71 -16.85 10.35 -3.09
N ASN A 72 -15.81 10.09 -2.29
CA ASN A 72 -14.50 10.70 -2.52
C ASN A 72 -13.90 10.32 -3.86
N LEU A 73 -13.87 9.02 -4.19
CA LEU A 73 -13.32 8.54 -5.45
C LEU A 73 -14.00 9.23 -6.65
N ARG A 74 -15.32 9.43 -6.55
CA ARG A 74 -16.11 10.10 -7.57
C ARG A 74 -15.80 11.58 -7.69
N LEU A 75 -15.82 12.31 -6.57
CA LEU A 75 -15.52 13.74 -6.57
C LEU A 75 -14.11 14.01 -7.09
N THR A 76 -13.14 13.13 -6.82
CA THR A 76 -11.79 13.27 -7.39
C THR A 76 -11.80 13.17 -8.92
N ARG A 77 -12.46 12.15 -9.48
CA ARG A 77 -12.57 12.00 -10.95
C ARG A 77 -13.34 13.14 -11.59
N GLU A 78 -14.45 13.56 -11.00
CA GLU A 78 -15.22 14.68 -11.51
C GLU A 78 -14.40 15.98 -11.48
N ASN A 79 -13.57 16.19 -10.47
CA ASN A 79 -12.70 17.36 -10.40
C ASN A 79 -11.66 17.37 -11.54
N GLU A 80 -11.08 16.22 -11.86
CA GLU A 80 -10.18 16.08 -13.03
C GLU A 80 -10.93 16.40 -14.34
N GLU A 81 -12.15 15.88 -14.51
CA GLU A 81 -13.00 16.18 -15.69
C GLU A 81 -13.38 17.66 -15.77
N PHE A 82 -13.59 18.35 -14.65
CA PHE A 82 -13.86 19.78 -14.60
C PHE A 82 -12.66 20.62 -15.06
N GLU A 83 -11.45 20.27 -14.66
CA GLU A 83 -10.24 20.98 -15.11
C GLU A 83 -10.07 20.87 -16.63
N GLU A 84 -10.29 19.68 -17.20
CA GLU A 84 -10.29 19.49 -18.66
C GLU A 84 -11.37 20.33 -19.35
N LEU A 85 -12.56 20.41 -18.74
CA LEU A 85 -13.69 21.16 -19.29
C LEU A 85 -13.42 22.68 -19.25
N GLN A 86 -12.84 23.18 -18.16
CA GLN A 86 -12.42 24.58 -18.06
C GLN A 86 -11.38 24.91 -19.12
N GLU A 87 -10.38 24.06 -19.32
CA GLU A 87 -9.39 24.26 -20.37
C GLU A 87 -10.06 24.32 -21.76
N PHE A 88 -11.01 23.42 -22.02
CA PHE A 88 -11.78 23.41 -23.26
C PHE A 88 -12.59 24.70 -23.48
N VAL A 89 -13.28 25.22 -22.43
CA VAL A 89 -14.01 26.49 -22.51
C VAL A 89 -13.05 27.65 -22.78
N ARG A 90 -11.89 27.68 -22.11
CA ARG A 90 -10.87 28.71 -22.31
C ARG A 90 -10.34 28.71 -23.75
N LEU A 91 -10.03 27.54 -24.31
CA LEU A 91 -9.60 27.41 -25.71
C LEU A 91 -10.69 27.88 -26.69
N THR A 92 -11.95 27.55 -26.40
CA THR A 92 -13.10 27.97 -27.22
C THR A 92 -13.30 29.49 -27.17
N LYS A 93 -13.16 30.08 -25.98
CA LYS A 93 -13.18 31.54 -25.74
C LYS A 93 -12.07 32.24 -26.53
N ASP A 94 -10.85 31.70 -26.49
CA ASP A 94 -9.71 32.26 -27.20
C ASP A 94 -9.89 32.16 -28.73
N SER A 95 -10.43 31.06 -29.23
CA SER A 95 -10.74 30.88 -30.65
C SER A 95 -11.75 31.94 -31.16
N LEU A 96 -12.84 32.15 -30.43
CA LEU A 96 -13.89 33.10 -30.80
C LEU A 96 -13.48 34.57 -30.66
N LYS A 97 -12.50 34.87 -29.81
CA LYS A 97 -11.91 36.22 -29.68
C LYS A 97 -11.33 36.72 -31.00
N TYR A 98 -10.83 35.84 -31.86
CA TYR A 98 -10.24 36.21 -33.15
C TYR A 98 -11.27 36.36 -34.29
N GLN A 99 -12.56 36.06 -34.05
CA GLN A 99 -13.62 36.03 -35.07
C GLN A 99 -14.71 37.11 -34.86
N LEU A 100 -14.39 38.23 -34.19
CA LEU A 100 -15.36 39.23 -33.70
C LEU A 100 -15.95 40.20 -34.75
N ASP A 101 -16.06 39.80 -36.02
CA ASP A 101 -16.50 40.71 -37.10
C ASP A 101 -18.03 40.89 -37.17
N ASN A 102 -18.82 39.98 -36.61
CA ASN A 102 -20.29 39.96 -36.73
C ASN A 102 -21.02 40.17 -35.39
N GLU A 103 -22.20 40.80 -35.39
CA GLU A 103 -23.01 40.99 -34.16
C GLU A 103 -23.43 39.67 -33.50
N LYS A 104 -23.60 38.60 -34.30
CA LYS A 104 -23.91 37.26 -33.78
C LYS A 104 -22.72 36.67 -33.01
N ASP A 105 -21.51 36.91 -33.48
CA ASP A 105 -20.29 36.38 -32.87
C ASP A 105 -19.97 37.13 -31.56
N LYS A 106 -20.29 38.43 -31.48
CA LYS A 106 -20.25 39.18 -30.22
C LYS A 106 -21.20 38.59 -29.16
N LYS A 107 -22.44 38.25 -29.55
CA LYS A 107 -23.41 37.61 -28.65
C LYS A 107 -22.97 36.21 -28.21
N ALA A 108 -22.39 35.44 -29.12
CA ALA A 108 -21.81 34.13 -28.80
C ALA A 108 -20.64 34.26 -27.80
N TYR A 109 -19.77 35.24 -28.01
CA TYR A 109 -18.66 35.53 -27.11
C TYR A 109 -19.13 35.95 -25.72
N GLU A 110 -20.16 36.81 -25.62
CA GLU A 110 -20.78 37.17 -24.34
C GLU A 110 -21.36 35.96 -23.60
N LEU A 111 -21.99 35.03 -24.32
CA LEU A 111 -22.51 33.79 -23.73
C LEU A 111 -21.39 32.89 -23.21
N ILE A 112 -20.29 32.77 -23.96
CA ILE A 112 -19.12 32.01 -23.48
C ILE A 112 -18.51 32.64 -22.25
N LEU A 113 -18.38 33.96 -22.20
CA LEU A 113 -17.89 34.64 -20.99
C LEU A 113 -18.78 34.32 -19.77
N LYS A 114 -20.10 34.25 -19.95
CA LYS A 114 -21.01 33.84 -18.88
C LYS A 114 -20.83 32.37 -18.50
N ILE A 115 -20.68 31.48 -19.47
CA ILE A 115 -20.44 30.05 -19.24
C ILE A 115 -19.12 29.85 -18.48
N ASP A 116 -18.05 30.55 -18.88
CA ASP A 116 -16.72 30.50 -18.27
C ASP A 116 -16.77 30.88 -16.79
N ASN A 117 -17.32 32.07 -16.49
CA ASN A 117 -17.47 32.53 -15.10
C ASN A 117 -18.35 31.57 -14.27
N ARG A 118 -19.47 31.09 -14.83
CA ARG A 118 -20.39 30.21 -14.12
C ARG A 118 -19.78 28.82 -13.89
N LEU A 119 -19.02 28.31 -14.85
CA LEU A 119 -18.30 27.05 -14.71
C LEU A 119 -17.19 27.17 -13.66
N GLU A 120 -16.53 28.32 -13.56
CA GLU A 120 -15.56 28.60 -12.50
C GLU A 120 -16.19 28.62 -11.10
N GLU A 121 -17.36 29.24 -10.95
CA GLU A 121 -18.14 29.18 -9.70
C GLU A 121 -18.50 27.75 -9.30
N VAL A 122 -19.05 26.95 -10.24
CA VAL A 122 -19.42 25.55 -9.99
C VAL A 122 -18.19 24.71 -9.65
N HIS A 123 -17.08 24.92 -10.35
CA HIS A 123 -15.83 24.23 -10.05
C HIS A 123 -15.31 24.55 -8.65
N HIS A 124 -15.40 25.81 -8.22
CA HIS A 124 -15.01 26.20 -6.87
C HIS A 124 -15.85 25.51 -5.79
N GLU A 125 -17.17 25.49 -5.94
CA GLU A 125 -18.06 24.79 -4.99
C GLU A 125 -17.80 23.27 -5.01
N HIS A 126 -17.53 22.67 -6.17
CA HIS A 126 -17.19 21.26 -6.26
C HIS A 126 -15.84 20.93 -5.60
N SER A 127 -14.80 21.73 -5.84
CA SER A 127 -13.50 21.63 -5.17
C SER A 127 -13.64 21.72 -3.65
N LYS A 128 -14.51 22.61 -3.16
CA LYS A 128 -14.82 22.73 -1.73
C LYS A 128 -15.52 21.48 -1.20
N LEU A 129 -16.46 20.91 -1.95
CA LEU A 129 -17.10 19.64 -1.58
C LEU A 129 -16.12 18.48 -1.52
N LEU A 130 -15.17 18.41 -2.45
CA LEU A 130 -14.10 17.42 -2.42
C LEU A 130 -13.25 17.55 -1.15
N GLN A 131 -12.87 18.78 -0.77
CA GLN A 131 -12.16 19.02 0.49
C GLN A 131 -12.97 18.59 1.71
N GLU A 132 -14.25 18.95 1.77
CA GLU A 132 -15.15 18.54 2.86
C GLU A 132 -15.30 17.01 2.94
N SER A 133 -15.39 16.35 1.80
CA SER A 133 -15.47 14.89 1.69
C SER A 133 -14.18 14.20 2.16
N ILE A 134 -13.00 14.78 1.89
CA ILE A 134 -11.71 14.28 2.39
C ILE A 134 -11.66 14.43 3.91
N VAL A 135 -12.06 15.59 4.45
CA VAL A 135 -12.13 15.83 5.91
C VAL A 135 -13.06 14.81 6.58
N LEU A 136 -14.21 14.53 5.97
CA LEU A 136 -15.17 13.54 6.46
C LEU A 136 -14.56 12.13 6.49
N ARG A 137 -13.84 11.75 5.44
CA ARG A 137 -13.18 10.44 5.32
C ARG A 137 -12.09 10.24 6.37
N THR A 138 -11.30 11.26 6.68
CA THR A 138 -10.18 11.12 7.60
C THR A 138 -10.63 11.35 9.03
N HIS A 139 -11.09 12.55 9.36
CA HIS A 139 -11.30 12.94 10.76
C HIS A 139 -12.59 12.39 11.36
N VAL A 140 -13.69 12.39 10.60
CA VAL A 140 -14.99 11.97 11.15
C VAL A 140 -15.08 10.45 11.26
N LEU A 141 -14.55 9.71 10.29
CA LEU A 141 -14.48 8.24 10.40
C LEU A 141 -13.52 7.80 11.52
N GLU A 142 -12.35 8.41 11.65
CA GLU A 142 -11.42 8.08 12.76
C GLU A 142 -12.04 8.38 14.12
N ALA A 143 -12.65 9.56 14.28
CA ALA A 143 -13.33 9.92 15.53
C ALA A 143 -14.47 8.95 15.85
N ALA A 144 -15.23 8.51 14.86
CA ALA A 144 -16.29 7.55 15.05
C ALA A 144 -15.78 6.14 15.40
N GLN A 145 -14.67 5.70 14.79
CA GLN A 145 -14.02 4.44 15.13
C GLN A 145 -13.50 4.46 16.57
N GLN A 146 -12.89 5.57 16.99
CA GLN A 146 -12.46 5.75 18.38
C GLN A 146 -13.66 5.75 19.33
N ALA A 147 -14.75 6.44 18.97
CA ALA A 147 -15.97 6.43 19.76
C ALA A 147 -16.56 5.02 19.91
N LEU A 148 -16.58 4.20 18.85
CA LEU A 148 -16.97 2.78 18.95
C LEU A 148 -16.09 2.01 19.92
N TYR A 149 -14.78 2.19 19.83
CA TYR A 149 -13.82 1.51 20.70
C TYR A 149 -14.02 1.91 22.17
N TYR A 150 -14.19 3.21 22.44
CA TYR A 150 -14.46 3.72 23.78
C TYR A 150 -15.82 3.28 24.31
N ILE A 151 -16.88 3.29 23.49
CA ILE A 151 -18.19 2.74 23.87
C ILE A 151 -18.05 1.25 24.21
N GLY A 152 -17.28 0.48 23.44
CA GLY A 152 -17.01 -0.93 23.72
C GLY A 152 -16.27 -1.15 25.05
N ILE A 153 -15.34 -0.26 25.41
CA ILE A 153 -14.62 -0.32 26.69
C ILE A 153 -15.49 0.12 27.86
N ASP A 154 -16.18 1.26 27.73
CA ASP A 154 -16.98 1.84 28.81
C ASP A 154 -18.26 1.04 29.09
N SER A 155 -18.83 0.39 28.06
CA SER A 155 -19.99 -0.48 28.23
C SER A 155 -19.65 -1.86 28.82
N PHE A 156 -18.39 -2.30 28.74
CA PHE A 156 -17.98 -3.60 29.23
C PHE A 156 -16.92 -3.48 30.33
N ASN A 157 -17.37 -3.35 31.57
CA ASN A 157 -16.50 -3.45 32.73
C ASN A 157 -16.32 -4.93 33.12
N PHE A 158 -15.21 -5.54 32.70
CA PHE A 158 -14.91 -6.96 32.99
C PHE A 158 -15.00 -7.30 34.48
N GLN A 159 -14.62 -6.35 35.35
CA GLN A 159 -14.70 -6.54 36.79
C GLN A 159 -16.16 -6.68 37.25
N GLN A 160 -17.05 -5.79 36.80
CA GLN A 160 -18.46 -5.82 37.20
C GLN A 160 -19.28 -6.88 36.48
N GLU A 161 -19.08 -7.08 35.17
CA GLU A 161 -19.93 -7.97 34.39
C GLU A 161 -19.51 -9.44 34.44
N VAL A 162 -18.20 -9.70 34.57
CA VAL A 162 -17.66 -11.07 34.56
C VAL A 162 -17.24 -11.50 35.96
N VAL A 163 -16.37 -10.73 36.61
CA VAL A 163 -15.80 -11.13 37.91
C VAL A 163 -16.84 -11.09 39.02
N ASP A 164 -17.58 -9.99 39.16
CA ASP A 164 -18.60 -9.87 40.21
C ASP A 164 -19.77 -10.84 39.99
N THR A 165 -20.14 -11.14 38.75
CA THR A 165 -21.18 -12.13 38.43
C THR A 165 -20.72 -13.56 38.76
N LEU A 166 -19.46 -13.91 38.51
CA LEU A 166 -18.89 -15.23 38.82
C LEU A 166 -18.56 -15.42 40.31
N THR A 167 -18.21 -14.34 41.02
CA THR A 167 -17.80 -14.39 42.43
C THR A 167 -18.94 -14.08 43.40
N GLY A 168 -19.88 -13.21 43.01
CA GLY A 168 -21.00 -12.75 43.83
C GLY A 168 -22.23 -13.67 43.79
N GLN A 169 -22.43 -14.43 42.72
CA GLN A 169 -23.45 -15.47 42.64
C GLN A 169 -22.80 -16.82 42.36
N PRO A 170 -23.06 -17.88 43.16
CA PRO A 170 -22.58 -19.22 42.85
C PRO A 170 -23.36 -19.75 41.63
N LEU A 171 -22.90 -19.39 40.44
CA LEU A 171 -23.43 -19.93 39.19
C LEU A 171 -23.13 -21.43 39.14
N PRO A 172 -24.07 -22.25 38.63
CA PRO A 172 -23.82 -23.66 38.38
C PRO A 172 -22.57 -23.83 37.50
N LEU A 173 -21.74 -24.82 37.83
CA LEU A 173 -20.42 -25.02 37.20
C LEU A 173 -20.47 -25.06 35.66
N TYR A 174 -21.55 -25.64 35.11
CA TYR A 174 -21.82 -25.69 33.67
C TYR A 174 -21.95 -24.27 33.06
N THR A 175 -22.72 -23.40 33.70
CA THR A 175 -22.96 -22.02 33.25
C THR A 175 -21.68 -21.20 33.34
N SER A 176 -20.93 -21.34 34.45
CA SER A 176 -19.63 -20.68 34.62
C SER A 176 -18.62 -21.14 33.58
N LYS A 177 -18.61 -22.44 33.24
CA LYS A 177 -17.73 -23.00 32.21
C LYS A 177 -18.06 -22.43 30.83
N THR A 178 -19.33 -22.42 30.42
CA THR A 178 -19.76 -21.85 29.14
C THR A 178 -19.49 -20.34 29.05
N PHE A 179 -19.59 -19.62 30.17
CA PHE A 179 -19.30 -18.20 30.23
C PHE A 179 -17.80 -17.89 30.10
N MET A 180 -16.94 -18.75 30.68
CA MET A 180 -15.48 -18.61 30.61
C MET A 180 -14.85 -19.22 29.35
N GLU A 181 -15.55 -20.11 28.65
CA GLU A 181 -15.07 -20.84 27.46
C GLU A 181 -14.52 -19.95 26.33
N PRO A 182 -15.09 -18.77 26.01
CA PRO A 182 -14.53 -17.86 25.01
C PRO A 182 -13.18 -17.24 25.42
N PHE A 183 -12.95 -17.10 26.73
CA PHE A 183 -11.76 -16.47 27.30
C PHE A 183 -10.66 -17.48 27.64
N LEU A 184 -11.05 -18.74 27.86
CA LEU A 184 -10.14 -19.86 28.01
C LEU A 184 -9.73 -20.37 26.63
N GLY A 185 -8.96 -19.55 25.91
CA GLY A 185 -8.30 -19.98 24.69
C GLY A 185 -7.43 -21.21 24.99
N VAL A 186 -7.65 -22.30 24.26
CA VAL A 186 -6.73 -23.45 24.30
C VAL A 186 -5.38 -22.95 23.83
N GLU A 187 -4.42 -22.87 24.74
CA GLU A 187 -3.04 -22.53 24.42
C GLU A 187 -2.50 -23.56 23.43
N ARG A 188 -2.47 -23.19 22.14
CA ARG A 188 -1.89 -24.03 21.10
C ARG A 188 -0.38 -23.85 21.15
N VAL A 189 0.26 -24.70 21.93
CA VAL A 189 1.72 -24.78 21.93
C VAL A 189 2.17 -25.17 20.51
N LYS A 190 3.00 -24.34 19.87
CA LYS A 190 3.63 -24.64 18.59
C LYS A 190 4.73 -25.69 18.79
N VAL A 191 4.34 -26.93 19.06
CA VAL A 191 5.28 -28.05 19.14
C VAL A 191 5.35 -28.72 17.78
N TRP A 192 6.57 -29.02 17.33
CA TRP A 192 6.77 -29.83 16.14
C TRP A 192 6.21 -31.24 16.39
N ASN A 193 5.25 -31.67 15.57
CA ASN A 193 4.68 -33.00 15.66
C ASN A 193 5.57 -34.00 14.90
N PRO A 194 6.20 -34.99 15.55
CA PRO A 194 7.06 -35.98 14.88
C PRO A 194 6.35 -36.77 13.77
N LEU A 195 5.01 -36.87 13.82
CA LEU A 195 4.21 -37.53 12.80
C LEU A 195 4.15 -36.76 11.47
N THR A 196 4.58 -35.50 11.44
CA THR A 196 4.72 -34.73 10.19
C THR A 196 5.74 -35.33 9.24
N VAL A 197 6.71 -36.12 9.73
CA VAL A 197 7.69 -36.82 8.88
C VAL A 197 7.04 -37.83 7.94
N PHE A 198 5.94 -38.47 8.39
CA PHE A 198 5.19 -39.46 7.61
C PHE A 198 4.07 -38.86 6.75
N GLN A 199 3.86 -37.54 6.84
CA GLN A 199 2.92 -36.88 5.93
C GLN A 199 3.46 -36.93 4.50
N LYS A 200 2.55 -36.88 3.52
CA LYS A 200 2.92 -36.86 2.11
C LYS A 200 3.86 -35.67 1.86
N GLN A 201 5.15 -35.96 1.69
CA GLN A 201 6.13 -34.96 1.33
C GLN A 201 5.84 -34.53 -0.12
N ARG A 202 5.75 -33.21 -0.34
CA ARG A 202 5.69 -32.68 -1.71
C ARG A 202 7.07 -32.88 -2.33
N LEU A 203 7.16 -33.82 -3.27
CA LEU A 203 8.29 -33.89 -4.19
C LEU A 203 8.01 -32.87 -5.30
N GLU A 204 8.77 -31.78 -5.30
CA GLU A 204 8.78 -30.85 -6.42
C GLU A 204 9.30 -31.59 -7.65
N ARG A 205 8.43 -31.77 -8.65
CA ARG A 205 8.87 -32.18 -9.99
C ARG A 205 9.37 -30.92 -10.70
N PRO A 206 10.53 -30.97 -11.37
CA PRO A 206 11.09 -29.78 -12.04
C PRO A 206 10.17 -29.19 -13.13
N ASP A 207 9.19 -29.97 -13.63
CA ASP A 207 8.33 -29.55 -14.75
C ASP A 207 6.86 -29.25 -14.36
N ALA A 208 6.55 -29.12 -13.07
CA ALA A 208 5.19 -28.81 -12.62
C ALA A 208 5.07 -27.34 -12.21
N GLU A 209 4.28 -26.55 -12.95
CA GLU A 209 3.91 -25.17 -12.61
C GLU A 209 3.58 -25.03 -11.11
N GLU A 210 4.17 -24.01 -10.47
CA GLU A 210 4.02 -23.63 -9.07
C GLU A 210 2.55 -23.35 -8.68
N LYS A 211 1.71 -24.38 -8.53
CA LYS A 211 0.35 -24.26 -7.98
C LYS A 211 0.35 -24.20 -6.45
N GLY A 212 1.32 -23.46 -5.90
CA GLY A 212 1.58 -23.31 -4.48
C GLY A 212 1.50 -21.88 -3.94
N ARG A 213 1.19 -20.88 -4.78
CA ARG A 213 1.05 -19.48 -4.35
C ARG A 213 -0.42 -19.08 -4.14
N ALA A 214 -1.14 -19.83 -3.32
CA ALA A 214 -2.52 -19.47 -2.94
C ALA A 214 -2.62 -18.25 -1.99
N PHE A 215 -1.52 -17.51 -1.78
CA PHE A 215 -1.48 -16.24 -1.04
C PHE A 215 -0.91 -15.07 -1.86
N VAL A 216 -0.86 -15.20 -3.19
CA VAL A 216 -0.37 -14.12 -4.09
C VAL A 216 -1.35 -13.84 -5.23
N GLU A 217 -2.61 -14.28 -5.13
CA GLU A 217 -3.62 -14.02 -6.18
C GLU A 217 -4.04 -12.55 -6.31
N GLY A 218 -3.53 -11.65 -5.46
CA GLY A 218 -3.82 -10.21 -5.51
C GLY A 218 -2.66 -9.32 -5.97
N ALA A 219 -1.43 -9.85 -6.15
CA ALA A 219 -0.30 -9.02 -6.54
C ALA A 219 -0.06 -9.11 -8.05
N THR A 220 -0.09 -7.97 -8.73
CA THR A 220 0.19 -7.88 -10.17
C THR A 220 1.63 -8.34 -10.43
N LYS A 221 1.92 -9.02 -11.55
CA LYS A 221 3.30 -9.44 -11.91
C LYS A 221 4.31 -8.28 -11.82
N GLU A 222 3.85 -7.05 -12.08
CA GLU A 222 4.62 -5.81 -11.93
C GLU A 222 4.90 -5.40 -10.49
N GLU A 223 4.03 -5.71 -9.54
CA GLU A 223 4.26 -5.41 -8.11
C GLU A 223 5.25 -6.39 -7.50
N LEU A 224 5.18 -7.65 -7.93
CA LEU A 224 6.17 -8.67 -7.57
C LEU A 224 7.54 -8.37 -8.16
N SER A 225 7.63 -7.87 -9.40
CA SER A 225 8.91 -7.45 -9.98
C SER A 225 9.47 -6.22 -9.28
N LYS A 226 8.65 -5.20 -8.98
CA LYS A 226 9.05 -4.02 -8.20
C LYS A 226 9.58 -4.40 -6.80
N GLY A 227 8.90 -5.33 -6.12
CA GLY A 227 9.34 -5.86 -4.82
C GLY A 227 10.69 -6.57 -4.91
N ARG A 228 10.89 -7.42 -5.94
CA ARG A 228 12.16 -8.10 -6.19
C ARG A 228 13.29 -7.13 -6.51
N SER A 229 13.04 -6.11 -7.32
CA SER A 229 14.04 -5.07 -7.63
C SER A 229 14.48 -4.32 -6.37
N ARG A 230 13.54 -4.00 -5.45
CA ARG A 230 13.88 -3.38 -4.17
C ARG A 230 14.75 -4.28 -3.29
N PHE A 231 14.42 -5.57 -3.17
CA PHE A 231 15.25 -6.51 -2.40
C PHE A 231 16.63 -6.71 -3.03
N SER A 232 16.70 -6.81 -4.35
CA SER A 232 17.96 -6.90 -5.10
C SER A 232 18.85 -5.68 -4.84
N GLN A 233 18.28 -4.48 -4.91
CA GLN A 233 19.01 -3.24 -4.60
C GLN A 233 19.49 -3.19 -3.14
N TYR A 234 18.64 -3.58 -2.19
CA TYR A 234 19.02 -3.61 -0.77
C TYR A 234 20.18 -4.59 -0.51
N PHE A 235 20.16 -5.78 -1.12
CA PHE A 235 21.26 -6.74 -1.01
C PHE A 235 22.54 -6.20 -1.66
N LYS A 236 22.44 -5.51 -2.79
CA LYS A 236 23.58 -4.84 -3.42
C LYS A 236 24.23 -3.81 -2.50
N GLU A 237 23.43 -2.95 -1.88
CA GLU A 237 23.91 -1.92 -0.94
C GLU A 237 24.56 -2.56 0.30
N THR A 238 23.95 -3.62 0.84
CA THR A 238 24.49 -4.36 1.98
C THR A 238 25.84 -5.00 1.65
N ILE A 239 25.96 -5.64 0.48
CA ILE A 239 27.21 -6.29 0.05
C ILE A 239 28.31 -5.25 -0.26
N ASN A 240 27.96 -4.12 -0.90
CA ASN A 240 28.91 -3.02 -1.12
C ASN A 240 29.43 -2.45 0.20
N GLY A 241 28.59 -2.37 1.23
CA GLY A 241 28.98 -1.90 2.56
C GLY A 241 30.00 -2.82 3.24
N ILE A 242 29.95 -4.13 3.00
CA ILE A 242 30.87 -5.12 3.61
C ILE A 242 32.11 -5.41 2.74
N LEU A 243 32.12 -5.01 1.46
CA LEU A 243 33.21 -5.30 0.53
C LEU A 243 34.61 -4.91 1.02
N PRO A 244 34.82 -3.74 1.67
CA PRO A 244 36.15 -3.36 2.20
C PRO A 244 36.70 -4.33 3.25
N LEU A 245 35.82 -5.04 3.98
CA LEU A 245 36.22 -6.02 4.99
C LEU A 245 36.87 -7.26 4.35
N PHE A 246 36.45 -7.60 3.12
CA PHE A 246 36.91 -8.77 2.39
C PHE A 246 38.17 -8.51 1.55
N GLU A 247 38.54 -7.25 1.32
CA GLU A 247 39.86 -6.90 0.75
C GLU A 247 41.02 -7.28 1.69
N THR A 248 40.76 -7.33 3.00
CA THR A 248 41.79 -7.59 4.02
C THR A 248 41.88 -9.07 4.40
N LYS A 249 40.76 -9.82 4.41
CA LYS A 249 40.72 -11.27 4.60
C LYS A 249 39.59 -11.89 3.77
N SER A 250 39.87 -13.01 3.10
CA SER A 250 38.90 -13.73 2.26
C SER A 250 37.85 -14.53 3.05
N ILE A 251 38.14 -14.85 4.30
CA ILE A 251 37.23 -15.58 5.20
C ILE A 251 37.00 -14.71 6.43
N GLN A 252 35.72 -14.43 6.72
CA GLN A 252 35.29 -13.58 7.83
C GLN A 252 34.09 -14.22 8.53
N THR A 253 33.97 -13.98 9.83
CA THR A 253 32.78 -14.40 10.59
C THR A 253 31.66 -13.37 10.48
N LEU A 254 30.41 -13.83 10.58
CA LEU A 254 29.25 -12.94 10.61
C LEU A 254 29.30 -11.97 11.80
N GLU A 255 29.91 -12.39 12.91
CA GLU A 255 30.15 -11.52 14.06
C GLU A 255 31.11 -10.35 13.76
N GLU A 256 32.20 -10.61 13.04
CA GLU A 256 33.14 -9.56 12.59
C GLU A 256 32.45 -8.60 11.61
N ILE A 257 31.64 -9.13 10.68
CA ILE A 257 30.84 -8.33 9.74
C ILE A 257 29.86 -7.42 10.48
N CYS A 258 29.12 -7.96 11.46
CA CYS A 258 28.18 -7.16 12.24
C CYS A 258 28.89 -6.09 13.08
N THR A 259 30.07 -6.39 13.62
CA THR A 259 30.86 -5.43 14.41
C THR A 259 31.38 -4.29 13.54
N TYR A 260 31.79 -4.58 12.31
CA TYR A 260 32.19 -3.56 11.33
C TYR A 260 31.01 -2.68 10.87
N LEU A 261 29.86 -3.31 10.59
CA LEU A 261 28.64 -2.58 10.21
C LEU A 261 28.08 -1.73 11.35
N GLN A 262 28.25 -2.14 12.61
CA GLN A 262 27.87 -1.32 13.76
C GLN A 262 28.63 0.02 13.80
N ALA A 263 29.89 0.05 13.32
CA ALA A 263 30.70 1.26 13.27
C ALA A 263 30.40 2.13 12.02
N THR A 264 30.07 1.51 10.89
CA THR A 264 29.91 2.20 9.61
C THR A 264 28.45 2.57 9.31
N THR A 265 27.53 1.63 9.48
CA THR A 265 26.11 1.74 9.08
C THR A 265 25.20 0.96 10.03
N PRO A 266 24.91 1.49 11.24
CA PRO A 266 24.15 0.76 12.26
C PRO A 266 22.69 0.47 11.87
N HIS A 267 22.10 1.27 10.98
CA HIS A 267 20.72 1.12 10.52
C HIS A 267 20.45 -0.23 9.82
N LEU A 268 21.43 -0.78 9.10
CA LEU A 268 21.27 -2.06 8.39
C LEU A 268 21.06 -3.24 9.35
N LEU A 269 21.59 -3.17 10.57
CA LEU A 269 21.44 -4.22 11.59
C LEU A 269 20.06 -4.20 12.26
N GLU A 270 19.32 -3.10 12.16
CA GLU A 270 17.95 -3.00 12.68
C GLU A 270 16.92 -3.53 11.67
N GLU A 271 17.31 -3.67 10.41
CA GLU A 271 16.43 -4.14 9.35
C GLU A 271 16.36 -5.66 9.29
N ARG A 272 15.13 -6.20 9.23
CA ARG A 272 14.89 -7.63 9.08
C ARG A 272 15.55 -8.20 7.81
N LEU A 273 15.59 -7.41 6.73
CA LEU A 273 16.09 -7.82 5.42
C LEU A 273 17.56 -8.24 5.45
N PHE A 274 18.36 -7.65 6.35
CA PHE A 274 19.74 -8.05 6.56
C PHE A 274 19.85 -9.52 7.02
N TYR A 275 19.05 -9.91 8.01
CA TYR A 275 19.05 -11.29 8.53
C TYR A 275 18.47 -12.27 7.52
N ASP A 276 17.41 -11.87 6.81
CA ASP A 276 16.81 -12.69 5.75
C ASP A 276 17.83 -12.96 4.62
N MET A 277 18.69 -11.99 4.28
CA MET A 277 19.77 -12.16 3.29
C MET A 277 20.74 -13.29 3.67
N TRP A 278 21.29 -13.26 4.89
CA TRP A 278 22.26 -14.26 5.35
C TRP A 278 21.64 -15.65 5.46
N MET A 279 20.38 -15.73 5.88
CA MET A 279 19.64 -17.00 5.90
C MET A 279 19.45 -17.58 4.49
N ILE A 280 19.15 -16.74 3.50
CA ILE A 280 19.02 -17.18 2.10
C ILE A 280 20.37 -17.64 1.54
N LEU A 281 21.45 -16.89 1.81
CA LEU A 281 22.81 -17.25 1.37
C LEU A 281 23.27 -18.57 2.00
N HIS A 282 22.98 -18.79 3.29
CA HIS A 282 23.28 -20.05 3.97
C HIS A 282 22.51 -21.23 3.36
N GLN A 283 21.19 -21.10 3.13
CA GLN A 283 20.37 -22.18 2.57
C GLN A 283 20.75 -22.56 1.14
N LYS A 284 21.24 -21.59 0.36
CA LYS A 284 21.65 -21.79 -1.04
C LYS A 284 23.15 -22.00 -1.21
N SER A 285 23.90 -22.10 -0.11
CA SER A 285 25.35 -22.31 -0.13
C SER A 285 25.72 -23.70 -0.66
N PRO A 286 26.67 -23.84 -1.60
CA PRO A 286 27.43 -22.78 -2.26
C PRO A 286 26.62 -22.09 -3.36
N VAL A 287 26.58 -20.75 -3.34
CA VAL A 287 25.87 -19.95 -4.35
C VAL A 287 26.83 -19.66 -5.50
N ASP A 288 26.57 -20.24 -6.67
CA ASP A 288 27.28 -19.92 -7.90
C ASP A 288 26.68 -18.66 -8.54
N LEU A 289 27.45 -17.57 -8.58
CA LEU A 289 27.01 -16.28 -9.09
C LEU A 289 26.89 -16.28 -10.63
N THR A 290 27.50 -17.24 -11.32
CA THR A 290 27.45 -17.32 -12.79
C THR A 290 26.08 -17.78 -13.30
N VAL A 291 25.39 -18.64 -12.54
CA VAL A 291 24.11 -19.27 -12.93
C VAL A 291 22.89 -18.43 -12.53
N LEU A 292 23.07 -17.36 -11.75
CA LEU A 292 21.95 -16.54 -11.30
C LEU A 292 21.31 -15.74 -12.45
N GLU A 293 20.02 -15.99 -12.68
CA GLU A 293 19.13 -15.24 -13.58
C GLU A 293 18.85 -13.82 -13.08
N GLU A 294 18.55 -12.90 -14.00
CA GLU A 294 18.22 -11.49 -13.71
C GLU A 294 16.98 -11.33 -12.82
N ASP A 295 16.05 -12.29 -12.88
CA ASP A 295 14.83 -12.31 -12.07
C ASP A 295 15.03 -12.80 -10.63
N SER A 296 16.25 -13.19 -10.25
CA SER A 296 16.60 -13.67 -8.92
C SER A 296 16.80 -12.51 -7.94
N VAL A 297 16.31 -12.67 -6.70
CA VAL A 297 16.53 -11.71 -5.61
C VAL A 297 18.02 -11.56 -5.28
N LEU A 298 18.83 -12.59 -5.56
CA LEU A 298 20.28 -12.59 -5.35
C LEU A 298 21.05 -11.89 -6.48
N TYR A 299 20.38 -11.40 -7.52
CA TYR A 299 21.04 -10.73 -8.63
C TYR A 299 21.81 -9.47 -8.18
N GLY A 300 21.29 -8.72 -7.19
CA GLY A 300 22.02 -7.57 -6.63
C GLY A 300 23.34 -7.93 -5.95
N ILE A 301 23.45 -9.16 -5.42
CA ILE A 301 24.70 -9.69 -4.88
C ILE A 301 25.68 -10.04 -6.01
N LYS A 302 25.16 -10.61 -7.12
CA LYS A 302 25.94 -10.84 -8.35
C LYS A 302 26.47 -9.54 -8.95
N GLU A 303 25.66 -8.47 -8.97
CA GLU A 303 26.12 -7.15 -9.43
C GLU A 303 27.19 -6.55 -8.52
N ALA A 304 27.04 -6.66 -7.19
CA ALA A 304 28.00 -6.12 -6.23
C ALA A 304 29.34 -6.87 -6.25
N LEU A 305 29.31 -8.19 -6.44
CA LEU A 305 30.51 -9.05 -6.47
C LEU A 305 30.97 -9.39 -7.89
N GLY A 306 30.33 -8.78 -8.90
CA GLY A 306 30.61 -8.99 -10.31
C GLY A 306 32.05 -8.63 -10.63
N GLY A 307 32.90 -9.65 -10.80
CA GLY A 307 34.32 -9.51 -11.11
C GLY A 307 35.29 -9.84 -9.96
N ILE A 308 34.81 -10.07 -8.73
CA ILE A 308 35.66 -10.33 -7.55
C ILE A 308 35.65 -11.82 -7.16
N THR A 309 34.48 -12.46 -7.18
CA THR A 309 34.32 -13.88 -6.83
C THR A 309 33.23 -14.54 -7.68
N ASN A 310 33.42 -15.81 -8.04
CA ASN A 310 32.41 -16.59 -8.78
C ASN A 310 31.47 -17.38 -7.87
N GLN A 311 31.88 -17.64 -6.62
CA GLN A 311 31.13 -18.45 -5.67
C GLN A 311 31.18 -17.84 -4.26
N ILE A 312 30.04 -17.89 -3.57
CA ILE A 312 29.94 -17.52 -2.15
C ILE A 312 29.61 -18.77 -1.36
N LYS A 313 30.42 -19.04 -0.33
CA LYS A 313 30.16 -20.15 0.58
C LYS A 313 29.91 -19.60 1.99
N VAL A 314 28.72 -19.88 2.49
CA VAL A 314 28.31 -19.55 3.86
C VAL A 314 28.07 -20.86 4.62
N VAL A 315 28.74 -21.03 5.76
CA VAL A 315 28.64 -22.24 6.60
C VAL A 315 28.36 -21.84 8.05
N GLU A 316 27.53 -22.59 8.77
CA GLU A 316 27.32 -22.34 10.20
C GLU A 316 28.64 -22.44 10.98
N TYR A 317 28.85 -21.51 11.90
CA TYR A 317 29.97 -21.49 12.84
C TYR A 317 29.45 -21.43 14.28
N GLU A 318 30.27 -21.85 15.23
CA GLU A 318 29.86 -21.86 16.64
C GLU A 318 29.63 -20.43 17.16
N GLY A 319 28.51 -20.23 17.87
CA GLY A 319 28.13 -18.96 18.49
C GLY A 319 26.81 -18.37 17.98
N MET A 320 26.25 -17.45 18.75
CA MET A 320 25.06 -16.67 18.38
C MET A 320 25.46 -15.19 18.28
N VAL A 321 25.02 -14.53 17.22
CA VAL A 321 25.24 -13.10 17.00
C VAL A 321 23.96 -12.35 17.35
N GLN A 322 24.01 -11.62 18.47
CA GLN A 322 22.93 -10.73 18.91
C GLN A 322 23.51 -9.33 19.15
N LYS A 323 23.35 -8.44 18.17
CA LYS A 323 23.78 -7.03 18.26
C LYS A 323 22.63 -6.06 18.56
N VAL A 324 21.39 -6.46 18.26
CA VAL A 324 20.17 -5.72 18.57
C VAL A 324 19.21 -6.59 19.39
N PRO A 325 18.37 -6.00 20.27
CA PRO A 325 17.48 -6.78 21.15
C PRO A 325 16.46 -7.63 20.39
N ARG A 326 16.17 -7.26 19.14
CA ARG A 326 15.06 -7.79 18.34
C ARG A 326 15.42 -9.02 17.51
N PHE A 327 16.70 -9.21 17.17
CA PHE A 327 17.13 -10.24 16.23
C PHE A 327 18.36 -10.99 16.75
N GLU A 328 18.30 -12.31 16.64
CA GLU A 328 19.36 -13.25 16.99
C GLU A 328 19.56 -14.22 15.82
N ILE A 329 20.80 -14.39 15.38
CA ILE A 329 21.16 -15.30 14.30
C ILE A 329 22.38 -16.14 14.70
N LYS A 330 22.43 -17.41 14.27
CA LYS A 330 23.64 -18.22 14.42
C LYS A 330 24.81 -17.56 13.71
N ASN A 331 26.01 -17.67 14.28
CA ASN A 331 27.22 -17.20 13.63
C ASN A 331 27.48 -18.03 12.37
N MET A 332 28.08 -17.41 11.36
CA MET A 332 28.37 -18.05 10.08
C MET A 332 29.76 -17.66 9.61
N LEU A 333 30.49 -18.60 9.02
CA LEU A 333 31.70 -18.33 8.25
C LEU A 333 31.32 -18.01 6.82
N VAL A 334 31.74 -16.83 6.37
CA VAL A 334 31.56 -16.35 5.01
C VAL A 334 32.91 -16.43 4.30
N ASP A 335 32.97 -17.29 3.29
CA ASP A 335 34.14 -17.50 2.45
C ASP A 335 33.87 -16.89 1.07
N LEU A 336 34.62 -15.83 0.78
CA LEU A 336 34.72 -15.17 -0.52
C LEU A 336 36.12 -15.48 -1.08
N THR A 337 36.36 -16.75 -1.39
CA THR A 337 37.61 -17.16 -2.04
C THR A 337 37.66 -16.61 -3.45
N ILE A 338 38.65 -15.74 -3.70
CA ILE A 338 38.94 -15.14 -5.00
C ILE A 338 39.44 -16.24 -5.93
N LEU A 339 38.55 -16.86 -6.70
CA LEU A 339 38.95 -17.60 -7.90
C LEU A 339 39.12 -16.58 -9.03
N GLN A 340 40.32 -16.01 -9.15
CA GLN A 340 40.74 -15.35 -10.38
C GLN A 340 40.55 -16.34 -11.53
N LYS A 341 39.90 -15.90 -12.62
CA LYS A 341 39.84 -16.68 -13.86
C LYS A 341 41.26 -17.09 -14.26
N GLU A 342 41.55 -18.39 -14.27
CA GLU A 342 42.53 -18.94 -15.19
C GLU A 342 42.03 -18.65 -16.62
N GLY A 343 42.66 -17.67 -17.28
CA GLY A 343 42.42 -17.43 -18.71
C GLY A 343 42.24 -15.98 -19.15
N GLU A 344 43.12 -15.06 -18.74
CA GLU A 344 43.53 -13.94 -19.60
C GLU A 344 45.06 -13.86 -19.62
N THR A 345 45.67 -14.82 -20.31
CA THR A 345 46.92 -14.54 -21.03
C THR A 345 46.60 -13.55 -22.15
N ASN A 346 47.09 -12.32 -22.08
CA ASN A 346 47.95 -11.70 -23.09
C ASN A 346 48.27 -10.22 -22.78
N GLU A 347 49.58 -9.93 -22.83
CA GLU A 347 50.21 -8.65 -23.19
C GLU A 347 50.17 -7.48 -22.18
N LEU A 348 51.23 -7.39 -21.36
CA LEU A 348 52.41 -6.54 -21.65
C LEU A 348 53.63 -6.93 -20.80
#